data_AF-A0A0F9CDC1-F1
#
_entry.id   AF-A0A0F9CDC1-F1
#
_cell.length_a   1.000
_cell.length_b   1.000
_cell.length_c   1.000
_cell.angle_alpha   90.00
_cell.angle_beta   90.00
_cell.angle_gamma   90.00
#
_symmetry.space_group_name_H-M   'P 1'
#
loop_
_entity.id
_entity.type
_entity.pdbx_description
1 polymer ?
#
loop_
_entity_poly.entity_id
_entity_poly.type
_entity_poly.pdbx_seq_one_letter_code
_entity_poly.pdbx_strand_id
1 'polypeptide(L)'
;MVWALCTSGQAITKAGVNANSTITASGQALSNWSDETESAICSVANKNVVSNFSGLTANGKEIMAQLASDIIGQQIINYDMSGYTSRHEATMMLNVLENRISKNKAIIKESDNKAYLGLT
;
A
#
# COMPACT_ATOMS: atom_id res chain seq x y z
N MET A 1 -4.76 0.09 15.73
CA MET A 1 -5.04 -0.55 14.43
C MET A 1 -6.25 0.14 13.80
N VAL A 2 -6.04 1.11 12.91
CA VAL A 2 -7.09 1.58 12.02
C VAL A 2 -6.56 1.44 10.61
N TRP A 3 -7.00 0.40 9.93
CA TRP A 3 -6.84 0.21 8.48
C TRP A 3 -7.74 1.23 7.78
N ALA A 4 -7.28 2.48 7.65
CA ALA A 4 -8.10 3.56 7.13
C ALA A 4 -8.10 3.57 5.59
N LEU A 5 -6.95 3.25 4.98
CA LEU A 5 -6.80 3.34 3.52
C LEU A 5 -7.01 2.01 2.77
N CYS A 6 -6.62 0.88 3.35
CA CYS A 6 -6.75 -0.45 2.71
C CYS A 6 -7.02 -1.52 3.76
N THR A 7 -7.26 -2.77 3.34
CA THR A 7 -7.40 -3.90 4.26
C THR A 7 -6.16 -4.80 4.27
N SER A 8 -5.92 -5.49 5.38
CA SER A 8 -4.87 -6.52 5.47
C SER A 8 -5.01 -7.60 4.40
N GLY A 9 -6.24 -8.02 4.11
CA GLY A 9 -6.54 -9.01 3.06
C GLY A 9 -6.09 -8.55 1.67
N GLN A 10 -6.28 -7.27 1.32
CA GLN A 10 -5.81 -6.71 0.04
C GLN A 10 -4.28 -6.71 -0.05
N ALA A 11 -3.58 -6.35 1.03
CA ALA A 11 -2.13 -6.35 1.07
C ALA A 11 -1.55 -7.77 0.97
N ILE A 12 -2.12 -8.73 1.71
CA ILE A 12 -1.71 -10.14 1.68
C ILE A 12 -1.94 -10.74 0.29
N THR A 13 -3.08 -10.44 -0.35
CA THR A 13 -3.37 -10.91 -1.72
C THR A 13 -2.32 -10.42 -2.73
N LYS A 14 -1.81 -9.20 -2.55
CA LYS A 14 -0.76 -8.62 -3.40
C LYS A 14 0.62 -9.21 -3.15
N ALA A 15 0.90 -9.65 -1.92
CA ALA A 15 2.11 -10.39 -1.60
C ALA A 15 2.13 -11.80 -2.25
N GLY A 16 0.95 -12.30 -2.65
CA GLY A 16 0.78 -13.51 -3.44
C GLY A 16 0.90 -14.81 -2.65
N VAL A 17 0.80 -15.92 -3.37
CA VAL A 17 0.93 -17.27 -2.79
C VAL A 17 2.36 -17.48 -2.29
N ASN A 18 2.49 -18.14 -1.14
CA ASN A 18 3.75 -18.38 -0.42
C ASN A 18 4.36 -17.20 0.34
N ALA A 19 3.64 -16.09 0.49
CA ALA A 19 3.97 -15.10 1.51
C ALA A 19 4.06 -15.78 2.89
N ASN A 20 5.04 -15.38 3.70
CA ASN A 20 5.31 -16.03 4.98
C ASN A 20 4.05 -16.04 5.89
N SER A 21 3.65 -17.23 6.33
CA SER A 21 2.40 -17.41 7.09
C SER A 21 2.46 -16.79 8.49
N THR A 22 3.64 -16.71 9.09
CA THR A 22 3.84 -16.06 10.39
C THR A 22 3.58 -14.57 10.30
N ILE A 23 4.12 -13.89 9.28
CA ILE A 23 3.96 -12.44 9.15
C ILE A 23 2.56 -12.06 8.66
N THR A 24 1.98 -12.85 7.76
CA THR A 24 0.61 -12.62 7.26
C THR A 24 -0.47 -12.92 8.31
N ALA A 25 -0.17 -13.73 9.32
CA ALA A 25 -1.03 -13.91 10.50
C ALA A 25 -0.76 -12.90 11.64
N SER A 26 0.34 -12.14 11.57
CA SER A 26 0.74 -11.20 12.62
C SER A 26 -0.06 -9.90 12.55
N GLY A 27 -1.15 -9.83 13.31
CA GLY A 27 -1.97 -8.62 13.40
C GLY A 27 -1.18 -7.38 13.85
N GLN A 28 -0.22 -7.54 14.77
CA GLN A 28 0.59 -6.43 15.25
C GLN A 28 1.55 -5.89 14.18
N ALA A 29 2.27 -6.79 13.47
CA ALA A 29 3.21 -6.36 12.44
C ALA A 29 2.48 -5.66 11.28
N LEU A 30 1.36 -6.25 10.83
CA LEU A 30 0.54 -5.65 9.79
C LEU A 30 -0.08 -4.32 10.23
N SER A 31 -0.44 -4.15 11.51
CA SER A 31 -0.90 -2.85 12.04
C SER A 31 0.20 -1.79 11.98
N ASN A 32 1.41 -2.11 12.42
CA ASN A 32 2.52 -1.16 12.41
C ASN A 32 2.83 -0.71 10.97
N TRP A 33 2.87 -1.66 10.04
CA TRP A 33 3.08 -1.37 8.61
C TRP A 33 1.95 -0.56 7.98
N SER A 34 0.70 -0.77 8.41
CA SER A 34 -0.42 0.09 8.03
C SER A 34 -0.18 1.53 8.51
N ASP A 35 0.10 1.72 9.80
CA ASP A 35 0.29 3.06 10.39
C ASP A 35 1.48 3.82 9.76
N GLU A 36 2.59 3.12 9.49
CA GLU A 36 3.75 3.66 8.77
C GLU A 36 3.40 4.06 7.32
N THR A 37 2.68 3.18 6.62
CA THR A 37 2.29 3.40 5.22
C THR A 37 1.33 4.58 5.09
N GLU A 38 0.34 4.67 5.98
CA GLU A 38 -0.61 5.79 5.99
C GLU A 38 0.08 7.13 6.26
N SER A 39 1.06 7.13 7.18
CA SER A 39 1.90 8.30 7.44
C SER A 39 2.72 8.70 6.20
N ALA A 40 3.30 7.73 5.51
CA ALA A 40 4.05 7.96 4.27
C ALA A 40 3.15 8.50 3.15
N ILE A 41 1.92 7.99 3.01
CA ILE A 41 0.96 8.46 2.00
C ILE A 41 0.50 9.89 2.32
N CYS A 42 0.22 10.21 3.59
CA CYS A 42 -0.10 11.57 4.00
C CYS A 42 1.01 12.56 3.62
N SER A 43 2.27 12.16 3.83
CA SER A 43 3.44 12.93 3.42
C SER A 43 3.53 13.12 1.90
N VAL A 44 3.30 12.06 1.12
CA VAL A 44 3.29 12.14 -0.36
C VAL A 44 2.17 13.03 -0.88
N ALA A 45 0.98 12.94 -0.28
CA ALA A 45 -0.19 13.73 -0.67
C ALA A 45 -0.11 15.20 -0.22
N ASN A 46 0.75 15.51 0.76
CA ASN A 46 0.75 16.77 1.51
C ASN A 46 -0.61 17.08 2.15
N LYS A 47 -1.35 16.05 2.55
CA LYS A 47 -2.68 16.17 3.17
C LYS A 47 -2.92 14.98 4.09
N ASN A 48 -3.62 15.22 5.19
CA ASN A 48 -4.09 14.14 6.06
C ASN A 48 -5.24 13.40 5.35
N VAL A 49 -4.91 12.33 4.63
CA VAL A 49 -5.88 11.49 3.90
C VAL A 49 -6.60 10.49 4.81
N VAL A 50 -6.01 10.17 5.96
CA VAL A 50 -6.57 9.23 6.95
C VAL A 50 -7.81 9.85 7.59
N SER A 51 -7.68 11.05 8.14
CA SER A 51 -8.81 11.74 8.79
C SER A 51 -9.81 12.31 7.80
N ASN A 52 -9.40 12.62 6.57
CA ASN A 52 -10.28 13.17 5.52
C ASN A 52 -10.74 12.12 4.50
N PHE A 53 -10.66 10.84 4.82
CA PHE A 53 -10.97 9.76 3.87
C PHE A 53 -12.38 9.90 3.28
N SER A 54 -13.36 10.32 4.09
CA SER A 54 -14.74 10.54 3.65
C SER A 54 -14.87 11.62 2.57
N GLY A 55 -14.01 12.63 2.57
CA GLY A 55 -13.99 13.73 1.60
C GLY A 55 -13.29 13.43 0.27
N LEU A 56 -12.63 12.27 0.16
CA LEU A 56 -12.05 11.81 -1.09
C LEU A 56 -13.14 11.33 -2.06
N THR A 57 -12.89 11.51 -3.35
CA THR A 57 -13.73 10.91 -4.40
C THR A 57 -13.59 9.39 -4.38
N ALA A 58 -14.53 8.66 -4.99
CA ALA A 58 -14.45 7.20 -5.09
C ALA A 58 -13.12 6.75 -5.73
N ASN A 59 -12.69 7.44 -6.79
CA ASN A 59 -11.40 7.19 -7.44
C ASN A 59 -10.21 7.52 -6.52
N GLY A 60 -10.30 8.62 -5.76
CA GLY A 60 -9.31 9.00 -4.75
C GLY A 60 -9.09 7.90 -3.71
N LYS A 61 -10.20 7.35 -3.17
CA LYS A 61 -10.15 6.25 -2.20
C LYS A 61 -9.48 5.01 -2.78
N GLU A 62 -9.84 4.62 -3.99
CA GLU A 62 -9.26 3.44 -4.65
C GLU A 62 -7.77 3.59 -4.93
N ILE A 63 -7.32 4.76 -5.39
CA ILE A 63 -5.88 5.01 -5.63
C ILE A 63 -5.08 4.95 -4.32
N MET A 64 -5.61 5.54 -3.24
CA MET A 64 -4.97 5.48 -1.92
C MET A 64 -4.94 4.06 -1.38
N ALA A 65 -6.03 3.31 -1.53
CA ALA A 65 -6.10 1.90 -1.14
C ALA A 65 -5.10 1.04 -1.91
N GLN A 66 -4.96 1.26 -3.22
CA GLN A 66 -3.98 0.56 -4.04
C GLN A 66 -2.56 0.89 -3.61
N LEU A 67 -2.23 2.16 -3.43
CA LEU A 67 -0.91 2.59 -2.98
C LEU A 67 -0.55 1.98 -1.62
N ALA A 68 -1.47 2.04 -0.65
CA ALA A 68 -1.23 1.50 0.69
C ALA A 68 -0.99 -0.02 0.65
N SER A 69 -1.87 -0.75 -0.04
CA SER A 69 -1.76 -2.20 -0.13
C SER A 69 -0.57 -2.66 -0.99
N ASP A 70 -0.10 -1.88 -1.96
CA ASP A 70 1.14 -2.19 -2.71
C ASP A 70 2.38 -2.02 -1.82
N ILE A 71 2.46 -0.96 -1.01
CA ILE A 71 3.59 -0.72 -0.08
C ILE A 71 3.66 -1.82 0.98
N ILE A 72 2.53 -2.15 1.61
CA ILE A 72 2.47 -3.21 2.63
C ILE A 72 2.75 -4.57 1.99
N GLY A 73 2.26 -4.81 0.76
CA GLY A 73 2.58 -6.01 -0.01
C GLY A 73 4.09 -6.18 -0.23
N GLN A 74 4.82 -5.11 -0.56
CA GLN A 74 6.28 -5.15 -0.65
C GLN A 74 6.96 -5.46 0.68
N GLN A 75 6.47 -4.88 1.79
CA GLN A 75 7.02 -5.16 3.11
C GLN A 75 6.83 -6.63 3.50
N ILE A 76 5.67 -7.22 3.17
CA ILE A 76 5.40 -8.65 3.39
C ILE A 76 6.38 -9.52 2.59
N ILE A 77 6.58 -9.24 1.29
CA ILE A 77 7.51 -10.02 0.45
C ILE A 77 8.96 -9.87 0.95
N ASN A 78 9.36 -8.65 1.30
CA ASN A 78 10.73 -8.36 1.77
C ASN A 78 11.05 -8.96 3.15
N TYR A 79 10.04 -9.20 3.99
CA TYR A 79 10.23 -9.81 5.30
C TYR A 79 10.88 -11.20 5.19
N ASP A 80 10.37 -12.03 4.28
CA ASP A 80 10.91 -13.35 4.03
C ASP A 80 10.61 -13.83 2.60
N MET A 81 11.66 -13.83 1.77
CA MET A 81 11.59 -14.28 0.38
C MET A 81 11.82 -15.80 0.23
N SER A 82 12.10 -16.54 1.31
CA SER A 82 12.40 -17.98 1.24
C SER A 82 11.18 -18.84 0.92
N GLY A 83 9.98 -18.32 1.16
CA GLY A 83 8.72 -19.00 0.83
C GLY A 83 8.44 -19.06 -0.67
N TYR A 84 8.98 -18.14 -1.47
CA TYR A 84 8.75 -18.11 -2.92
C TYR A 84 9.57 -19.16 -3.65
N THR A 85 9.06 -19.64 -4.79
CA THR A 85 9.68 -20.71 -5.59
C THR A 85 11.10 -20.37 -6.02
N SER A 86 11.38 -19.08 -6.23
CA SER A 86 12.73 -18.57 -6.41
C SER A 86 12.85 -17.13 -5.90
N ARG A 87 14.07 -16.72 -5.53
CA ARG A 87 14.36 -15.30 -5.26
C ARG A 87 14.09 -14.39 -6.47
N HIS A 88 14.22 -14.93 -7.68
CA HIS A 88 13.93 -14.20 -8.90
C HIS A 88 12.44 -13.85 -9.01
N GLU A 89 11.55 -14.80 -8.72
CA GLU A 89 10.10 -14.55 -8.67
C GLU A 89 9.73 -13.48 -7.65
N ALA A 90 10.23 -13.60 -6.41
CA ALA A 90 9.99 -12.60 -5.36
C ALA A 90 10.45 -11.19 -5.78
N THR A 91 11.64 -11.10 -6.42
CA THR A 91 12.17 -9.83 -6.92
C THR A 91 11.32 -9.27 -8.06
N MET A 92 10.81 -10.10 -8.96
CA MET A 92 9.90 -9.68 -10.04
C MET A 92 8.58 -9.14 -9.48
N MET A 93 8.03 -9.78 -8.44
CA MET A 93 6.83 -9.28 -7.75
C MET A 93 7.10 -7.92 -7.09
N LEU A 94 8.23 -7.77 -6.39
CA LEU A 94 8.64 -6.48 -5.81
C LEU A 94 8.76 -5.39 -6.87
N ASN A 95 9.33 -5.69 -8.03
CA ASN A 95 9.46 -4.75 -9.15
C ASN A 95 8.09 -4.31 -9.71
N VAL A 96 7.14 -5.24 -9.81
CA VAL A 96 5.77 -4.92 -10.25
C VAL A 96 5.09 -3.98 -9.25
N LEU A 97 5.20 -4.27 -7.95
CA LEU A 97 4.65 -3.40 -6.90
C LEU A 97 5.33 -2.03 -6.91
N GLU A 98 6.66 -1.97 -7.08
CA GLU A 98 7.41 -0.70 -7.09
C GLU A 98 6.98 0.20 -8.26
N ASN A 99 6.75 -0.41 -9.43
CA ASN A 99 6.26 0.30 -10.60
C ASN A 99 4.88 0.93 -10.33
N ARG A 100 3.98 0.18 -9.69
CA ARG A 100 2.64 0.67 -9.33
C ARG A 100 2.70 1.76 -8.28
N ILE A 101 3.51 1.58 -7.24
CA ILE A 101 3.74 2.58 -6.19
C ILE A 101 4.27 3.87 -6.80
N SER A 102 5.29 3.80 -7.66
CA SER A 102 5.87 4.96 -8.33
C SER A 102 4.85 5.72 -9.18
N LYS A 103 4.02 5.01 -9.95
CA LYS A 103 2.94 5.61 -10.75
C LYS A 103 1.88 6.27 -9.87
N ASN A 104 1.42 5.59 -8.82
CA ASN A 104 0.42 6.15 -7.91
C ASN A 104 0.94 7.38 -7.16
N LYS A 105 2.21 7.35 -6.71
CA LYS A 105 2.87 8.52 -6.12
C LYS A 105 2.94 9.69 -7.10
N ALA A 106 3.22 9.44 -8.38
CA ALA A 106 3.24 10.50 -9.40
C ALA A 106 1.85 11.10 -9.62
N ILE A 107 0.80 10.26 -9.73
CA ILE A 107 -0.59 10.71 -9.87
C ILE A 107 -1.02 11.59 -8.70
N ILE A 108 -0.72 11.19 -7.47
CA ILE A 108 -1.11 11.91 -6.25
C ILE A 108 -0.38 13.25 -6.11
N LYS A 109 0.85 13.36 -6.63
CA LYS A 109 1.64 14.59 -6.54
C LYS A 109 1.19 15.67 -7.52
N GLU A 110 0.65 15.28 -8.68
CA GLU A 110 0.20 16.19 -9.73
C GLU A 110 -1.00 17.04 -9.29
N SER A 111 -0.92 18.37 -9.46
CA SER A 111 -1.90 19.31 -8.91
C SER A 111 -3.30 19.12 -9.50
N ASP A 112 -3.38 18.85 -10.79
CA ASP A 112 -4.65 18.67 -11.49
C ASP A 112 -5.36 17.41 -10.97
N ASN A 113 -4.60 16.34 -10.78
CA ASN A 113 -5.12 15.08 -10.23
C ASN A 113 -5.58 15.26 -8.79
N LYS A 114 -4.92 16.10 -7.98
CA LYS A 114 -5.37 16.33 -6.59
C LYS A 114 -6.81 16.84 -6.52
N ALA A 115 -7.22 17.73 -7.42
CA ALA A 115 -8.61 18.20 -7.48
C ALA A 115 -9.58 17.07 -7.82
N TYR A 116 -9.27 16.26 -8.84
CA TYR A 116 -10.09 15.10 -9.22
C TYR A 116 -10.18 14.02 -8.13
N LEU A 117 -9.17 13.89 -7.28
CA LEU A 117 -9.10 12.90 -6.20
C LEU A 117 -9.73 13.39 -4.89
N GLY A 118 -10.13 14.67 -4.79
CA GLY A 118 -10.65 15.25 -3.54
C GLY A 118 -9.55 15.64 -2.54
N LEU A 119 -8.32 15.84 -3.01
CA LEU A 119 -7.15 16.21 -2.21
C LEU A 119 -6.94 17.73 -2.10
N THR A 120 -7.86 18.55 -2.60
CA THR A 120 -7.87 20.02 -2.45
C THR A 120 -8.29 20.47 -1.07
#